data_AF-A0A972UZZ3-F1
#
_entry.id   AF-A0A972UZZ3-F1
#
_cell.length_a   1.000
_cell.length_b   1.000
_cell.length_c   1.000
_cell.angle_alpha   90.00
_cell.angle_beta   90.00
_cell.angle_gamma   90.00
#
_symmetry.space_group_name_H-M   'P 1'
#
loop_
_entity.id
_entity.type
_entity.pdbx_description
1 polymer ?
#
loop_
_entity_poly.entity_id
_entity_poly.type
_entity_poly.pdbx_seq_one_letter_code
_entity_poly.pdbx_strand_id
1 'polypeptide(L)'
;TIDRSVRRVLEQKFKLGLFDNPFVDVNNAVEVSHTEEHQNLALEAAHEGIVLLKNEDKLLPLNKNIKSIAVIGPNANDELNQLGDYTSEVVLQDIVTVLDGIKNKLGDKTKINYVKGCNVIGDELNEISNAVKAARKSEVAVIVLGENEWQKEGKQGTSGEGYDVATLELTGFQKELIQKIYATGKPTVVVLINGRSLAIPWIAENIPAIVEAWNPGEKGGDAVADILFGDVNPSGKLPVSFPRHAGQLPVYYNYKPSKSYWLNEGWGNSYADLKESGPLFEFGFGLSYTTFEYSNITLSKKSIGKYGKTTVSCIAKNTGEMSGSEVVQLYIRDKISSVVRPVKELKGFKKVKLEPGETKQINFEIGFDELKMLDVNLNWVVEPGEFSVMIGSSSEDIRLNSSFNVTD
;
A
#
# COMPACT_ATOMS: atom_id res chain seq x y z
N THR A 1 11.84 34.61 26.79
CA THR A 1 11.49 33.89 25.54
C THR A 1 12.72 33.42 24.78
N ILE A 2 13.73 34.28 24.57
CA ILE A 2 14.98 33.92 23.89
C ILE A 2 15.75 32.83 24.65
N ASP A 3 16.03 33.01 25.94
CA ASP A 3 16.78 32.02 26.73
C ASP A 3 16.16 30.63 26.72
N ARG A 4 14.82 30.55 26.69
CA ARG A 4 14.10 29.28 26.59
C ARG A 4 14.35 28.59 25.25
N SER A 5 14.34 29.35 24.15
CA SER A 5 14.63 28.80 22.81
C SER A 5 16.08 28.37 22.69
N VAL A 6 17.01 29.20 23.17
CA VAL A 6 18.45 28.87 23.18
C VAL A 6 18.71 27.63 24.03
N ARG A 7 18.13 27.56 25.23
CA ARG A 7 18.26 26.40 26.13
C ARG A 7 17.82 25.11 25.44
N ARG A 8 16.70 25.12 24.69
CA ARG A 8 16.22 23.94 23.95
C ARG A 8 17.24 23.45 22.93
N VAL A 9 17.87 24.35 22.19
CA VAL A 9 18.91 23.99 21.20
C VAL A 9 20.15 23.44 21.89
N LEU A 10 20.65 24.14 22.92
CA LEU A 10 21.86 23.72 23.63
C LEU A 10 21.65 22.39 24.36
N GLU A 11 20.49 22.17 24.96
CA GLU A 11 20.15 20.91 25.62
C GLU A 11 20.23 19.73 24.65
N GLN A 12 19.76 19.88 23.40
CA GLN A 12 19.90 18.83 22.40
C GLN A 12 21.37 18.61 22.01
N LYS A 13 22.14 19.68 21.81
CA LYS A 13 23.58 19.56 21.50
C LYS A 13 24.36 18.87 22.62
N PHE A 14 24.02 19.13 23.88
CA PHE A 14 24.59 18.41 25.03
C PHE A 14 24.18 16.93 25.05
N LYS A 15 22.89 16.62 24.85
CA LYS A 15 22.40 15.23 24.80
C LYS A 15 23.03 14.42 23.66
N LEU A 16 23.32 15.07 22.54
CA LEU A 16 24.01 14.48 21.39
C LEU A 16 25.54 14.38 21.59
N GLY A 17 26.09 14.88 22.72
CA GLY A 17 27.53 14.85 22.99
C GLY A 17 28.36 15.77 22.09
N LEU A 18 27.74 16.71 21.38
CA LEU A 18 28.43 17.58 20.40
C LEU A 18 29.38 18.59 21.04
N PHE A 19 29.32 18.78 22.37
CA PHE A 19 30.31 19.58 23.10
C PHE A 19 31.58 18.78 23.44
N ASP A 20 31.47 17.46 23.52
CA ASP A 20 32.60 16.56 23.80
C ASP A 20 33.24 16.07 22.50
N ASN A 21 32.43 15.66 21.51
CA ASN A 21 32.85 15.16 20.21
C ASN A 21 32.13 15.92 19.07
N PRO A 22 32.62 17.11 18.68
CA PRO A 22 31.93 17.98 17.72
C PRO A 22 32.09 17.57 16.25
N PHE A 23 33.02 16.67 15.92
CA PHE A 23 33.35 16.32 14.53
C PHE A 23 32.91 14.91 14.17
N VAL A 24 32.51 14.72 12.91
CA VAL A 24 32.17 13.42 12.33
C VAL A 24 33.43 12.70 11.85
N ASP A 25 33.45 11.38 11.98
CA ASP A 25 34.44 10.54 11.30
C ASP A 25 33.96 10.22 9.88
N VAL A 26 34.59 10.86 8.90
CA VAL A 26 34.24 10.73 7.48
C VAL A 26 34.51 9.32 6.95
N ASN A 27 35.58 8.67 7.40
CA ASN A 27 35.92 7.32 6.91
C ASN A 27 34.88 6.32 7.41
N ASN A 28 34.52 6.40 8.69
CA ASN A 28 33.46 5.59 9.25
C ASN A 28 32.12 5.85 8.55
N ALA A 29 31.78 7.11 8.25
CA ALA A 29 30.54 7.44 7.55
C ALA A 29 30.44 6.77 6.17
N VAL A 30 31.55 6.71 5.41
CA VAL A 30 31.61 6.00 4.13
C VAL A 30 31.47 4.49 4.33
N GLU A 31 32.17 3.93 5.34
CA GLU A 31 32.15 2.49 5.63
C GLU A 31 30.75 1.98 6.00
N VAL A 32 29.98 2.75 6.79
CA VAL A 32 28.65 2.34 7.25
C VAL A 32 27.51 2.73 6.30
N SER A 33 27.77 3.51 5.24
CA SER A 33 26.74 3.91 4.28
C SER A 33 26.58 2.88 3.18
N HIS A 34 25.33 2.63 2.76
CA HIS A 34 25.00 1.75 1.62
C HIS A 34 25.61 0.33 1.68
N THR A 35 25.79 -0.20 2.89
CA THR A 35 26.26 -1.58 3.11
C THR A 35 25.31 -2.59 2.49
N GLU A 36 25.79 -3.82 2.27
CA GLU A 36 24.96 -4.93 1.79
C GLU A 36 23.75 -5.18 2.71
N GLU A 37 23.93 -5.03 4.03
CA GLU A 37 22.84 -5.14 5.01
C GLU A 37 21.74 -4.08 4.76
N HIS A 38 22.12 -2.82 4.50
CA HIS A 38 21.16 -1.77 4.18
C HIS A 38 20.43 -2.03 2.86
N GLN A 39 21.14 -2.52 1.84
CA GLN A 39 20.55 -2.88 0.56
C GLN A 39 19.57 -4.06 0.69
N ASN A 40 19.92 -5.07 1.49
CA ASN A 40 19.05 -6.22 1.78
C ASN A 40 17.79 -5.78 2.56
N LEU A 41 17.95 -4.87 3.53
CA LEU A 41 16.82 -4.31 4.26
C LEU A 41 15.92 -3.46 3.35
N ALA A 42 16.49 -2.69 2.42
CA ALA A 42 15.72 -1.95 1.43
C ALA A 42 14.89 -2.89 0.53
N LEU A 43 15.48 -4.00 0.08
CA LEU A 43 14.79 -5.03 -0.68
C LEU A 43 13.66 -5.69 0.14
N GLU A 44 13.93 -6.04 1.40
CA GLU A 44 12.92 -6.59 2.32
C GLU A 44 11.76 -5.61 2.54
N ALA A 45 12.07 -4.33 2.77
CA ALA A 45 11.05 -3.30 2.94
C ALA A 45 10.18 -3.13 1.69
N ALA A 46 10.78 -3.18 0.50
CA ALA A 46 10.05 -3.15 -0.77
C ALA A 46 9.13 -4.37 -0.93
N HIS A 47 9.62 -5.59 -0.68
CA HIS A 47 8.81 -6.81 -0.69
C HIS A 47 7.59 -6.72 0.23
N GLU A 48 7.80 -6.21 1.44
CA GLU A 48 6.77 -6.15 2.47
C GLU A 48 5.76 -5.00 2.28
N GLY A 49 6.10 -4.01 1.45
CA GLY A 49 5.28 -2.84 1.13
C GLY A 49 4.43 -2.99 -0.14
N ILE A 50 4.85 -3.82 -1.11
CA ILE A 50 4.12 -4.04 -2.37
C ILE A 50 2.78 -4.75 -2.11
N VAL A 51 1.71 -4.24 -2.72
CA VAL A 51 0.33 -4.71 -2.53
C VAL A 51 -0.20 -5.34 -3.81
N LEU A 52 -0.69 -6.57 -3.73
CA LEU A 52 -1.43 -7.19 -4.83
C LEU A 52 -2.90 -6.72 -4.77
N LEU A 53 -3.32 -5.89 -5.72
CA LEU A 53 -4.66 -5.31 -5.73
C LEU A 53 -5.67 -6.18 -6.47
N LYS A 54 -5.22 -6.93 -7.47
CA LYS A 54 -6.08 -7.81 -8.27
C LYS A 54 -5.27 -8.95 -8.86
N ASN A 55 -5.85 -10.15 -8.94
CA ASN A 55 -5.25 -11.32 -9.57
C ASN A 55 -6.32 -12.33 -10.02
N GLU A 56 -6.92 -12.09 -11.19
CA GLU A 56 -7.90 -12.98 -11.82
C GLU A 56 -7.23 -14.20 -12.46
N ASP A 57 -7.93 -15.33 -12.43
CA ASP A 57 -7.51 -16.61 -13.04
C ASP A 57 -6.10 -17.09 -12.65
N LYS A 58 -5.59 -16.62 -11.50
CA LYS A 58 -4.23 -16.86 -11.03
C LYS A 58 -3.17 -16.51 -12.09
N LEU A 59 -3.35 -15.38 -12.79
CA LEU A 59 -2.37 -14.89 -13.76
C LEU A 59 -0.99 -14.69 -13.13
N LEU A 60 -0.94 -14.13 -11.92
CA LEU A 60 0.27 -14.07 -11.10
C LEU A 60 0.30 -15.23 -10.08
N PRO A 61 1.50 -15.78 -9.81
CA PRO A 61 2.80 -15.41 -10.38
C PRO A 61 3.01 -15.89 -11.83
N LEU A 62 3.76 -15.11 -12.60
CA LEU A 62 4.14 -15.44 -13.98
C LEU A 62 5.12 -16.63 -14.02
N ASN A 63 5.02 -17.42 -15.09
CA ASN A 63 5.94 -18.52 -15.33
C ASN A 63 7.33 -17.99 -15.72
N LYS A 64 8.39 -18.46 -15.04
CA LYS A 64 9.79 -18.08 -15.34
C LYS A 64 10.32 -18.62 -16.69
N ASN A 65 9.62 -19.58 -17.30
CA ASN A 65 10.01 -20.22 -18.56
C ASN A 65 9.32 -19.62 -19.80
N ILE A 66 8.61 -18.49 -19.63
CA ILE A 66 8.06 -17.73 -20.77
C ILE A 66 9.17 -17.44 -21.79
N LYS A 67 8.83 -17.53 -23.07
CA LYS A 67 9.73 -17.26 -24.19
C LYS A 67 9.78 -15.79 -24.54
N SER A 68 8.71 -15.03 -24.24
CA SER A 68 8.66 -13.61 -24.53
C SER A 68 7.75 -12.82 -23.61
N ILE A 69 8.23 -11.67 -23.14
CA ILE A 69 7.51 -10.73 -22.29
C ILE A 69 7.64 -9.32 -22.86
N ALA A 70 6.52 -8.58 -22.88
CA ALA A 70 6.57 -7.16 -23.15
C ALA A 70 6.65 -6.41 -21.83
N VAL A 71 7.60 -5.48 -21.71
CA VAL A 71 7.72 -4.58 -20.56
C VAL A 71 7.48 -3.18 -21.09
N ILE A 72 6.36 -2.57 -20.72
CA ILE A 72 5.87 -1.36 -21.38
C ILE A 72 5.56 -0.29 -20.34
N GLY A 73 5.79 0.98 -20.67
CA GLY A 73 5.25 2.11 -19.90
C GLY A 73 6.32 3.08 -19.42
N PRO A 74 5.91 4.31 -19.07
CA PRO A 74 6.82 5.41 -18.75
C PRO A 74 7.73 5.11 -17.55
N ASN A 75 7.25 4.27 -16.62
CA ASN A 75 7.92 3.99 -15.35
C ASN A 75 8.66 2.65 -15.35
N ALA A 76 8.68 1.93 -16.47
CA ALA A 76 9.30 0.61 -16.54
C ALA A 76 10.83 0.66 -16.43
N ASN A 77 11.46 1.75 -16.88
CA ASN A 77 12.91 1.93 -16.89
C ASN A 77 13.27 3.38 -16.50
N ASP A 78 12.64 3.90 -15.46
CA ASP A 78 12.89 5.24 -14.89
C ASP A 78 13.40 5.06 -13.45
N GLU A 79 14.70 5.26 -13.25
CA GLU A 79 15.39 5.01 -11.98
C GLU A 79 14.92 5.95 -10.86
N LEU A 80 14.84 7.25 -11.15
CA LEU A 80 14.52 8.26 -10.12
C LEU A 80 13.08 8.11 -9.64
N ASN A 81 12.18 7.77 -10.55
CA ASN A 81 10.77 7.79 -10.23
C ASN A 81 10.35 6.78 -9.14
N GLN A 82 11.02 5.63 -9.08
CA GLN A 82 10.77 4.63 -8.04
C GLN A 82 11.36 5.02 -6.66
N LEU A 83 12.14 6.10 -6.55
CA LEU A 83 12.69 6.58 -5.28
C LEU A 83 11.73 7.54 -4.56
N GLY A 84 10.90 8.25 -5.33
CA GLY A 84 9.98 9.25 -4.80
C GLY A 84 10.65 10.56 -4.36
N ASP A 85 9.83 11.44 -3.78
CA ASP A 85 10.27 12.73 -3.25
C ASP A 85 11.22 12.57 -2.04
N TYR A 86 11.94 13.63 -1.68
CA TYR A 86 12.96 13.68 -0.63
C TYR A 86 14.18 12.77 -0.89
N THR A 87 14.36 12.35 -2.13
CA THR A 87 15.60 11.74 -2.61
C THR A 87 16.64 12.81 -2.96
N SER A 88 17.92 12.53 -2.74
CA SER A 88 19.03 13.42 -3.13
C SER A 88 19.01 13.72 -4.63
N GLU A 89 19.32 14.97 -5.03
CA GLU A 89 19.53 15.33 -6.45
C GLU A 89 20.67 14.53 -7.10
N VAL A 90 21.66 14.16 -6.29
CA VAL A 90 22.76 13.29 -6.71
C VAL A 90 22.54 11.92 -6.07
N VAL A 91 22.11 10.97 -6.89
CA VAL A 91 22.00 9.55 -6.52
C VAL A 91 23.28 8.85 -6.93
N LEU A 92 24.01 8.31 -5.95
CA LEU A 92 25.28 7.60 -6.16
C LEU A 92 25.10 6.09 -6.19
N GLN A 93 23.92 5.61 -5.83
CA GLN A 93 23.56 4.20 -5.72
C GLN A 93 23.08 3.68 -7.07
N ASP A 94 23.39 2.41 -7.35
CA ASP A 94 22.82 1.70 -8.50
C ASP A 94 21.35 1.39 -8.23
N ILE A 95 20.48 1.92 -9.07
CA ILE A 95 19.03 1.78 -8.94
C ILE A 95 18.53 0.69 -9.89
N VAL A 96 17.87 -0.34 -9.36
CA VAL A 96 17.34 -1.43 -10.18
C VAL A 96 15.93 -1.09 -10.63
N THR A 97 15.76 -0.75 -11.91
CA THR A 97 14.44 -0.48 -12.49
C THR A 97 13.58 -1.74 -12.60
N VAL A 98 12.26 -1.59 -12.75
CA VAL A 98 11.36 -2.74 -12.99
C VAL A 98 11.80 -3.55 -14.22
N LEU A 99 12.23 -2.90 -15.30
CA LEU A 99 12.77 -3.56 -16.48
C LEU A 99 14.02 -4.37 -16.13
N ASP A 100 14.94 -3.81 -15.36
CA ASP A 100 16.19 -4.49 -15.00
C ASP A 100 15.95 -5.64 -14.02
N GLY A 101 15.05 -5.50 -13.04
CA GLY A 101 14.64 -6.60 -12.18
C GLY A 101 14.05 -7.77 -12.98
N ILE A 102 13.20 -7.49 -13.97
CA ILE A 102 12.64 -8.53 -14.87
C ILE A 102 13.75 -9.17 -15.72
N LYS A 103 14.70 -8.39 -16.25
CA LYS A 103 15.87 -8.92 -16.99
C LYS A 103 16.72 -9.83 -16.10
N ASN A 104 17.07 -9.38 -14.90
CA ASN A 104 17.86 -10.11 -13.92
C ASN A 104 17.18 -11.45 -13.58
N LYS A 105 15.85 -11.44 -13.42
CA LYS A 105 15.08 -12.63 -13.07
C LYS A 105 15.02 -13.69 -14.19
N LEU A 106 14.88 -13.25 -15.43
CA LEU A 106 14.62 -14.14 -16.57
C LEU A 106 15.89 -14.53 -17.35
N GLY A 107 16.92 -13.70 -17.29
CA GLY A 107 18.16 -13.84 -18.05
C GLY A 107 17.95 -13.92 -19.58
N ASP A 108 18.95 -14.41 -20.30
CA ASP A 108 18.99 -14.41 -21.77
C ASP A 108 18.03 -15.40 -22.44
N LYS A 109 17.36 -16.26 -21.66
CA LYS A 109 16.45 -17.30 -22.19
C LYS A 109 15.10 -16.74 -22.63
N THR A 110 14.74 -15.55 -22.16
CA THR A 110 13.46 -14.91 -22.46
C THR A 110 13.70 -13.66 -23.31
N LYS A 111 12.93 -13.53 -24.39
CA LYS A 111 12.94 -12.30 -25.18
C LYS A 111 12.15 -11.20 -24.49
N ILE A 112 12.83 -10.13 -24.07
CA ILE A 112 12.21 -8.96 -23.45
C ILE A 112 11.99 -7.88 -24.51
N ASN A 113 10.72 -7.55 -24.77
CA ASN A 113 10.32 -6.52 -25.73
C ASN A 113 9.94 -5.24 -24.95
N TYR A 114 10.92 -4.37 -24.73
CA TYR A 114 10.72 -3.10 -24.02
C TYR A 114 10.25 -1.97 -24.95
N VAL A 115 9.26 -1.19 -24.51
CA VAL A 115 8.83 0.07 -25.16
C VAL A 115 8.38 1.06 -24.08
N LYS A 116 8.89 2.30 -24.08
CA LYS A 116 8.47 3.32 -23.09
C LYS A 116 7.00 3.69 -23.25
N GLY A 117 6.50 3.77 -24.48
CA GLY A 117 5.07 3.90 -24.77
C GLY A 117 4.59 5.36 -24.74
N CYS A 118 4.79 6.06 -23.63
CA CYS A 118 4.49 7.50 -23.52
C CYS A 118 5.30 8.16 -22.40
N ASN A 119 5.12 9.47 -22.23
CA ASN A 119 5.52 10.17 -21.00
C ASN A 119 4.39 10.10 -19.95
N VAL A 120 4.71 10.36 -18.68
CA VAL A 120 3.71 10.47 -17.60
C VAL A 120 2.83 11.71 -17.81
N ILE A 121 3.45 12.86 -18.08
CA ILE A 121 2.77 14.11 -18.44
C ILE A 121 3.10 14.45 -19.89
N GLY A 122 2.18 15.15 -20.54
CA GLY A 122 2.37 15.66 -21.90
C GLY A 122 2.01 14.64 -22.99
N ASP A 123 2.13 15.09 -24.23
CA ASP A 123 1.80 14.33 -25.44
C ASP A 123 2.98 14.22 -26.42
N GLU A 124 4.18 14.62 -26.00
CA GLU A 124 5.36 14.71 -26.88
C GLU A 124 5.87 13.33 -27.31
N LEU A 125 5.69 12.31 -26.46
CA LEU A 125 6.04 10.93 -26.76
C LEU A 125 4.79 10.06 -26.88
N ASN A 126 4.53 9.58 -28.10
CA ASN A 126 3.47 8.61 -28.38
C ASN A 126 4.02 7.41 -29.17
N GLU A 127 4.35 6.34 -28.46
CA GLU A 127 4.82 5.07 -29.01
C GLU A 127 3.77 3.96 -28.86
N ILE A 128 2.49 4.29 -28.68
CA ILE A 128 1.42 3.32 -28.42
C ILE A 128 1.38 2.23 -29.51
N SER A 129 1.59 2.59 -30.78
CA SER A 129 1.66 1.61 -31.88
C SER A 129 2.82 0.62 -31.73
N ASN A 130 3.98 1.08 -31.25
CA ASN A 130 5.14 0.21 -30.97
C ASN A 130 4.87 -0.68 -29.75
N ALA A 131 4.27 -0.13 -28.70
CA ALA A 131 3.86 -0.88 -27.52
C ALA A 131 2.87 -2.00 -27.86
N VAL A 132 1.86 -1.73 -28.70
CA VAL A 132 0.92 -2.74 -29.20
C VAL A 132 1.64 -3.84 -29.99
N LYS A 133 2.62 -3.49 -30.83
CA LYS A 133 3.43 -4.47 -31.56
C LYS A 133 4.28 -5.33 -30.61
N ALA A 134 4.86 -4.73 -29.56
CA ALA A 134 5.62 -5.45 -28.55
C ALA A 134 4.73 -6.44 -27.79
N ALA A 135 3.58 -6.00 -27.30
CA ALA A 135 2.61 -6.86 -26.61
C ALA A 135 2.16 -8.04 -27.48
N ARG A 136 1.81 -7.80 -28.76
CA ARG A 136 1.41 -8.88 -29.69
C ARG A 136 2.50 -9.93 -29.92
N LYS A 137 3.78 -9.52 -29.87
CA LYS A 137 4.96 -10.39 -30.02
C LYS A 137 5.41 -11.06 -28.72
N SER A 138 4.68 -10.86 -27.63
CA SER A 138 4.95 -11.45 -26.31
C SER A 138 3.85 -12.41 -25.89
N GLU A 139 4.14 -13.27 -24.93
CA GLU A 139 3.14 -14.16 -24.30
C GLU A 139 2.35 -13.43 -23.21
N VAL A 140 2.98 -12.46 -22.55
CA VAL A 140 2.40 -11.60 -21.52
C VAL A 140 2.94 -10.17 -21.65
N ALA A 141 2.14 -9.18 -21.25
CA ALA A 141 2.55 -7.79 -21.13
C ALA A 141 2.53 -7.34 -19.66
N VAL A 142 3.66 -6.82 -19.18
CA VAL A 142 3.77 -6.10 -17.91
C VAL A 142 3.84 -4.61 -18.24
N ILE A 143 2.89 -3.84 -17.72
CA ILE A 143 2.74 -2.42 -18.04
C ILE A 143 2.94 -1.61 -16.76
N VAL A 144 3.98 -0.79 -16.73
CA VAL A 144 4.40 -0.02 -15.57
C VAL A 144 3.96 1.44 -15.75
N LEU A 145 2.92 1.81 -15.01
CA LEU A 145 2.22 3.10 -15.09
C LEU A 145 2.32 3.83 -13.75
N GLY A 146 1.82 5.06 -13.70
CA GLY A 146 1.62 5.79 -12.44
C GLY A 146 1.98 7.25 -12.54
N GLU A 147 2.65 7.75 -11.51
CA GLU A 147 3.05 9.13 -11.35
C GLU A 147 4.53 9.30 -11.73
N ASN A 148 5.05 10.52 -11.62
CA ASN A 148 6.45 10.87 -11.74
C ASN A 148 6.90 11.78 -10.59
N GLU A 149 8.14 11.62 -10.16
CA GLU A 149 8.80 12.49 -9.19
C GLU A 149 9.14 13.89 -9.75
N TRP A 150 9.54 14.81 -8.88
CA TRP A 150 9.65 16.25 -9.16
C TRP A 150 10.95 16.72 -9.83
N GLN A 151 12.05 15.99 -9.65
CA GLN A 151 13.38 16.27 -10.20
C GLN A 151 13.44 16.00 -11.70
N LYS A 152 12.39 15.42 -12.28
CA LYS A 152 12.23 15.24 -13.72
C LYS A 152 12.43 16.56 -14.47
N GLU A 153 13.10 16.45 -15.62
CA GLU A 153 13.41 17.59 -16.48
C GLU A 153 12.16 18.44 -16.75
N GLY A 154 12.27 19.75 -16.56
CA GLY A 154 11.15 20.69 -16.69
C GLY A 154 10.31 20.92 -15.43
N LYS A 155 10.62 20.27 -14.28
CA LYS A 155 9.92 20.45 -13.00
C LYS A 155 8.41 20.22 -13.12
N GLN A 156 8.05 19.07 -13.68
CA GLN A 156 6.65 18.66 -13.86
C GLN A 156 6.38 17.35 -13.10
N GLY A 157 6.70 17.32 -11.81
CA GLY A 157 6.32 16.20 -10.95
C GLY A 157 4.80 16.10 -10.85
N THR A 158 4.28 14.87 -10.77
CA THR A 158 2.88 14.63 -10.37
C THR A 158 2.77 14.34 -8.89
N SER A 159 3.85 14.00 -8.19
CA SER A 159 3.87 13.78 -6.74
C SER A 159 5.13 14.37 -6.09
N GLY A 160 4.97 15.04 -4.94
CA GLY A 160 6.06 15.63 -4.15
C GLY A 160 5.71 17.00 -3.56
N GLU A 161 6.58 17.53 -2.70
CA GLU A 161 6.44 18.86 -2.11
C GLU A 161 6.38 19.94 -3.20
N GLY A 162 5.28 20.71 -3.20
CA GLY A 162 5.02 21.73 -4.21
C GLY A 162 4.38 21.21 -5.50
N TYR A 163 4.02 19.92 -5.56
CA TYR A 163 3.39 19.28 -6.72
C TYR A 163 2.04 18.64 -6.37
N ASP A 164 1.04 19.49 -6.25
CA ASP A 164 -0.35 19.10 -6.05
C ASP A 164 -1.04 18.77 -7.39
N VAL A 165 -1.92 17.77 -7.39
CA VAL A 165 -2.71 17.38 -8.57
C VAL A 165 -4.20 17.62 -8.34
N ALA A 166 -4.88 18.13 -9.37
CA ALA A 166 -6.34 18.32 -9.35
C ALA A 166 -7.11 17.03 -9.69
N THR A 167 -6.44 16.04 -10.27
CA THR A 167 -7.00 14.72 -10.60
C THR A 167 -6.11 13.62 -10.05
N LEU A 168 -6.72 12.48 -9.73
CA LEU A 168 -6.02 11.25 -9.33
C LEU A 168 -5.99 10.21 -10.45
N GLU A 169 -6.52 10.54 -11.63
CA GLU A 169 -6.40 9.68 -12.81
C GLU A 169 -4.96 9.67 -13.34
N LEU A 170 -4.60 8.61 -14.07
CA LEU A 170 -3.34 8.57 -14.81
C LEU A 170 -3.28 9.70 -15.84
N THR A 171 -2.20 10.45 -15.83
CA THR A 171 -1.93 11.58 -16.73
C THR A 171 -1.31 11.12 -18.05
N GLY A 172 -1.24 12.05 -19.02
CA GLY A 172 -0.65 11.81 -20.34
C GLY A 172 -1.42 10.73 -21.12
N PHE A 173 -0.69 9.97 -21.94
CA PHE A 173 -1.28 8.89 -22.75
C PHE A 173 -1.38 7.54 -22.02
N GLN A 174 -1.11 7.47 -20.72
CA GLN A 174 -1.06 6.21 -19.98
C GLN A 174 -2.37 5.41 -20.04
N LYS A 175 -3.51 6.10 -19.92
CA LYS A 175 -4.86 5.49 -20.04
C LYS A 175 -5.12 4.93 -21.44
N GLU A 176 -4.74 5.65 -22.49
CA GLU A 176 -4.88 5.16 -23.86
C GLU A 176 -3.92 3.99 -24.13
N LEU A 177 -2.68 4.07 -23.64
CA LEU A 177 -1.67 3.03 -23.77
C LEU A 177 -2.18 1.69 -23.22
N ILE A 178 -2.68 1.66 -21.98
CA ILE A 178 -3.20 0.43 -21.36
C ILE A 178 -4.43 -0.10 -22.12
N GLN A 179 -5.34 0.78 -22.54
CA GLN A 179 -6.52 0.38 -23.31
C GLN A 179 -6.17 -0.29 -24.64
N LYS A 180 -5.17 0.24 -25.37
CA LYS A 180 -4.73 -0.32 -26.64
C LYS A 180 -3.98 -1.64 -26.47
N ILE A 181 -3.22 -1.80 -25.39
CA ILE A 181 -2.54 -3.08 -25.10
C ILE A 181 -3.55 -4.14 -24.66
N TYR A 182 -4.50 -3.79 -23.79
CA TYR A 182 -5.58 -4.70 -23.38
C TYR A 182 -6.38 -5.21 -24.59
N ALA A 183 -6.70 -4.32 -25.54
CA ALA A 183 -7.39 -4.67 -26.79
C ALA A 183 -6.62 -5.66 -27.70
N THR A 184 -5.36 -5.98 -27.41
CA THR A 184 -4.63 -7.04 -28.11
C THR A 184 -5.04 -8.45 -27.68
N GLY A 185 -5.77 -8.58 -26.57
CA GLY A 185 -6.17 -9.86 -25.99
C GLY A 185 -5.04 -10.61 -25.29
N LYS A 186 -3.89 -9.97 -25.07
CA LYS A 186 -2.76 -10.57 -24.34
C LYS A 186 -3.00 -10.51 -22.83
N PRO A 187 -2.61 -11.56 -22.08
CA PRO A 187 -2.52 -11.49 -20.63
C PRO A 187 -1.71 -10.25 -20.24
N THR A 188 -2.30 -9.41 -19.39
CA THR A 188 -1.78 -8.08 -19.08
C THR A 188 -1.74 -7.89 -17.58
N VAL A 189 -0.58 -7.51 -17.07
CA VAL A 189 -0.35 -7.14 -15.66
C VAL A 189 -0.04 -5.65 -15.62
N VAL A 190 -0.67 -4.91 -14.72
CA VAL A 190 -0.30 -3.53 -14.42
C VAL A 190 0.52 -3.48 -13.14
N VAL A 191 1.65 -2.79 -13.18
CA VAL A 191 2.44 -2.38 -12.01
C VAL A 191 2.31 -0.86 -11.89
N LEU A 192 1.96 -0.39 -10.70
CA LEU A 192 1.81 1.04 -10.41
C LEU A 192 3.02 1.54 -9.61
N ILE A 193 3.61 2.64 -10.07
CA ILE A 193 4.67 3.39 -9.39
C ILE A 193 4.15 4.81 -9.10
N ASN A 194 3.88 5.12 -7.84
CA ASN A 194 3.18 6.34 -7.42
C ASN A 194 3.39 6.69 -5.95
N GLY A 195 3.25 7.98 -5.62
CA GLY A 195 3.42 8.51 -4.26
C GLY A 195 2.11 8.64 -3.48
N ARG A 196 0.96 8.48 -4.15
CA ARG A 196 -0.38 8.55 -3.53
C ARG A 196 -1.34 7.53 -4.15
N SER A 197 -2.54 7.41 -3.57
CA SER A 197 -3.62 6.60 -4.15
C SER A 197 -4.11 7.18 -5.48
N LEU A 198 -4.20 6.35 -6.51
CA LEU A 198 -4.70 6.73 -7.84
C LEU A 198 -6.17 6.32 -8.05
N ALA A 199 -6.88 7.07 -8.89
CA ALA A 199 -8.21 6.75 -9.38
C ALA A 199 -8.11 5.97 -10.70
N ILE A 200 -8.16 4.64 -10.60
CA ILE A 200 -7.94 3.72 -11.75
C ILE A 200 -9.12 2.75 -12.01
N PRO A 201 -10.39 3.20 -12.00
CA PRO A 201 -11.55 2.30 -12.09
C PRO A 201 -11.54 1.45 -13.38
N TRP A 202 -11.14 2.03 -14.52
CA TRP A 202 -11.06 1.29 -15.78
C TRP A 202 -10.04 0.14 -15.71
N ILE A 203 -8.88 0.36 -15.07
CA ILE A 203 -7.86 -0.68 -14.89
C ILE A 203 -8.38 -1.77 -13.96
N ALA A 204 -8.96 -1.39 -12.82
CA ALA A 204 -9.55 -2.33 -11.86
C ALA A 204 -10.65 -3.22 -12.47
N GLU A 205 -11.48 -2.66 -13.36
CA GLU A 205 -12.55 -3.40 -14.03
C GLU A 205 -12.00 -4.34 -15.12
N ASN A 206 -11.00 -3.92 -15.90
CA ASN A 206 -10.64 -4.62 -17.15
C ASN A 206 -9.36 -5.45 -17.07
N ILE A 207 -8.38 -5.05 -16.26
CA ILE A 207 -7.06 -5.71 -16.21
C ILE A 207 -7.10 -6.88 -15.20
N PRO A 208 -6.59 -8.07 -15.56
CA PRO A 208 -6.69 -9.24 -14.70
C PRO A 208 -5.76 -9.19 -13.48
N ALA A 209 -4.60 -8.54 -13.56
CA ALA A 209 -3.68 -8.43 -12.44
C ALA A 209 -3.13 -7.01 -12.25
N ILE A 210 -3.12 -6.55 -11.00
CA ILE A 210 -2.67 -5.20 -10.61
C ILE A 210 -1.79 -5.33 -9.37
N VAL A 211 -0.57 -4.81 -9.49
CA VAL A 211 0.42 -4.71 -8.41
C VAL A 211 0.65 -3.23 -8.12
N GLU A 212 0.44 -2.81 -6.88
CA GLU A 212 0.77 -1.48 -6.37
C GLU A 212 2.13 -1.54 -5.70
N ALA A 213 3.13 -0.89 -6.30
CA ALA A 213 4.51 -0.91 -5.83
C ALA A 213 4.95 0.40 -5.16
N TRP A 214 4.10 1.43 -5.17
CA TRP A 214 4.38 2.76 -4.63
C TRP A 214 5.66 3.36 -5.24
N ASN A 215 6.51 3.98 -4.41
CA ASN A 215 7.89 4.30 -4.74
C ASN A 215 8.79 3.30 -3.99
N PRO A 216 9.14 2.15 -4.62
CA PRO A 216 9.73 1.01 -3.92
C PRO A 216 11.24 1.13 -3.62
N GLY A 217 11.88 2.26 -3.93
CA GLY A 217 13.27 2.54 -3.61
C GLY A 217 14.28 1.88 -4.56
N GLU A 218 15.56 1.85 -4.14
CA GLU A 218 16.69 1.46 -4.99
C GLU A 218 16.67 0.00 -5.47
N LYS A 219 16.11 -0.91 -4.66
CA LYS A 219 15.93 -2.33 -5.00
C LYS A 219 14.52 -2.64 -5.49
N GLY A 220 13.74 -1.60 -5.81
CA GLY A 220 12.32 -1.75 -6.11
C GLY A 220 12.04 -2.61 -7.34
N GLY A 221 12.87 -2.54 -8.37
CA GLY A 221 12.74 -3.39 -9.55
C GLY A 221 12.95 -4.88 -9.26
N ASP A 222 13.92 -5.22 -8.40
CA ASP A 222 14.12 -6.60 -7.93
C ASP A 222 12.90 -7.07 -7.15
N ALA A 223 12.38 -6.25 -6.23
CA ALA A 223 11.21 -6.59 -5.43
C ALA A 223 9.94 -6.83 -6.27
N VAL A 224 9.71 -5.95 -7.26
CA VAL A 224 8.60 -6.12 -8.21
C VAL A 224 8.78 -7.41 -9.00
N ALA A 225 9.98 -7.72 -9.49
CA ALA A 225 10.23 -8.96 -10.22
C ALA A 225 10.03 -10.21 -9.35
N ASP A 226 10.50 -10.20 -8.10
CA ASP A 226 10.33 -11.30 -7.16
C ASP A 226 8.84 -11.61 -6.90
N ILE A 227 8.01 -10.58 -6.80
CA ILE A 227 6.55 -10.74 -6.69
C ILE A 227 5.95 -11.23 -8.01
N LEU A 228 6.28 -10.60 -9.13
CA LEU A 228 5.73 -10.98 -10.45
C LEU A 228 6.00 -12.45 -10.79
N PHE A 229 7.14 -13.00 -10.38
CA PHE A 229 7.55 -14.37 -10.68
C PHE A 229 7.44 -15.34 -9.49
N GLY A 230 6.84 -14.90 -8.38
CA GLY A 230 6.45 -15.76 -7.26
C GLY A 230 7.59 -16.23 -6.35
N ASP A 231 8.75 -15.57 -6.40
CA ASP A 231 9.81 -15.76 -5.40
C ASP A 231 9.38 -15.22 -4.03
N VAL A 232 8.55 -14.17 -4.06
CA VAL A 232 7.90 -13.60 -2.88
C VAL A 232 6.39 -13.62 -3.08
N ASN A 233 5.68 -14.13 -2.08
CA ASN A 233 4.23 -14.02 -2.00
C ASN A 233 3.88 -12.63 -1.43
N PRO A 234 3.16 -11.76 -2.17
CA PRO A 234 2.86 -10.40 -1.74
C PRO A 234 2.07 -10.41 -0.43
N SER A 235 2.43 -9.49 0.46
CA SER A 235 1.85 -9.41 1.81
C SER A 235 1.53 -7.98 2.27
N GLY A 236 1.83 -6.98 1.44
CA GLY A 236 1.49 -5.59 1.72
C GLY A 236 -0.03 -5.39 1.81
N LYS A 237 -0.44 -4.44 2.64
CA LYS A 237 -1.83 -3.98 2.78
C LYS A 237 -1.88 -2.47 2.63
N LEU A 238 -2.93 -1.95 1.99
CA LEU A 238 -3.10 -0.53 1.73
C LEU A 238 -3.17 0.30 3.01
N PRO A 239 -2.27 1.27 3.25
CA PRO A 239 -2.36 2.18 4.38
C PRO A 239 -3.34 3.35 4.14
N VAL A 240 -3.85 3.49 2.92
CA VAL A 240 -4.78 4.54 2.49
C VAL A 240 -5.81 3.94 1.52
N SER A 241 -7.06 4.39 1.60
CA SER A 241 -8.11 3.93 0.68
C SER A 241 -7.95 4.56 -0.70
N PHE A 242 -8.14 3.77 -1.75
CA PHE A 242 -8.11 4.26 -3.13
C PHE A 242 -9.48 4.82 -3.52
N PRO A 243 -9.55 6.07 -4.02
CA PRO A 243 -10.79 6.61 -4.52
C PRO A 243 -11.09 6.11 -5.94
N ARG A 244 -12.35 6.20 -6.35
CA ARG A 244 -12.78 5.93 -7.73
C ARG A 244 -12.61 7.14 -8.63
N HIS A 245 -12.64 8.33 -8.04
CA HIS A 245 -12.52 9.62 -8.72
C HIS A 245 -12.10 10.69 -7.71
N ALA A 246 -11.41 11.76 -8.14
CA ALA A 246 -11.00 12.85 -7.26
C ALA A 246 -12.19 13.56 -6.58
N GLY A 247 -13.34 13.63 -7.25
CA GLY A 247 -14.59 14.16 -6.70
C GLY A 247 -15.21 13.34 -5.56
N GLN A 248 -14.72 12.12 -5.29
CA GLN A 248 -15.14 11.30 -4.16
C GLN A 248 -14.43 11.70 -2.85
N LEU A 249 -13.35 12.49 -2.94
CA LEU A 249 -12.56 12.88 -1.78
C LEU A 249 -13.39 13.72 -0.79
N PRO A 250 -13.21 13.52 0.52
CA PRO A 250 -12.24 12.60 1.14
C PRO A 250 -12.74 11.15 1.23
N VAL A 251 -11.84 10.20 0.95
CA VAL A 251 -12.07 8.74 1.06
C VAL A 251 -11.16 8.16 2.13
N TYR A 252 -11.74 7.76 3.26
CA TYR A 252 -11.05 7.19 4.41
C TYR A 252 -12.02 6.28 5.16
N TYR A 253 -11.56 5.16 5.71
CA TYR A 253 -12.43 4.09 6.26
C TYR A 253 -13.10 4.44 7.59
N ASN A 254 -12.44 5.21 8.45
CA ASN A 254 -12.91 5.60 9.78
C ASN A 254 -13.80 6.85 9.73
N TYR A 255 -14.75 6.87 8.78
CA TYR A 255 -15.73 7.94 8.66
C TYR A 255 -16.79 7.91 9.76
N LYS A 256 -17.50 9.03 9.93
CA LYS A 256 -18.57 9.16 10.92
C LYS A 256 -19.86 8.44 10.45
N PRO A 257 -20.70 7.92 11.37
CA PRO A 257 -21.95 7.22 11.04
C PRO A 257 -22.89 7.97 10.10
N SER A 258 -22.91 9.30 10.13
CA SER A 258 -23.70 10.10 9.18
C SER A 258 -23.29 9.85 7.72
N LYS A 259 -21.99 9.69 7.42
CA LYS A 259 -21.53 9.30 6.08
C LYS A 259 -22.00 7.89 5.72
N SER A 260 -21.97 6.96 6.69
CA SER A 260 -22.47 5.58 6.51
C SER A 260 -23.93 5.55 6.05
N TYR A 261 -24.78 6.40 6.64
CA TYR A 261 -26.18 6.52 6.25
C TYR A 261 -26.32 6.94 4.77
N TRP A 262 -25.61 7.98 4.34
CA TRP A 262 -25.65 8.43 2.94
C TRP A 262 -25.03 7.46 1.94
N LEU A 263 -24.12 6.60 2.39
CA LEU A 263 -23.53 5.55 1.55
C LEU A 263 -24.46 4.35 1.36
N ASN A 264 -25.27 3.99 2.37
CA ASN A 264 -25.99 2.71 2.39
C ASN A 264 -27.52 2.82 2.45
N GLU A 265 -28.06 3.92 2.99
CA GLU A 265 -29.49 4.06 3.34
C GLU A 265 -30.14 5.34 2.77
N GLY A 266 -29.36 6.19 2.11
CA GLY A 266 -29.87 7.43 1.49
C GLY A 266 -30.95 7.13 0.44
N TRP A 267 -31.81 8.12 0.17
CA TRP A 267 -32.96 7.97 -0.74
C TRP A 267 -32.58 7.83 -2.24
N GLY A 268 -31.29 7.75 -2.55
CA GLY A 268 -30.72 7.56 -3.88
C GLY A 268 -29.26 7.12 -3.80
N ASN A 269 -28.59 7.02 -4.95
CA ASN A 269 -27.14 6.78 -4.98
C ASN A 269 -26.40 7.95 -4.36
N SER A 270 -25.27 7.70 -3.69
CA SER A 270 -24.48 8.76 -3.05
C SER A 270 -23.91 9.77 -4.05
N TYR A 271 -23.79 9.36 -5.32
CA TYR A 271 -23.38 10.19 -6.45
C TYR A 271 -24.30 9.91 -7.64
N ALA A 272 -24.59 10.95 -8.45
CA ALA A 272 -25.45 10.83 -9.61
C ALA A 272 -24.78 10.09 -10.79
N ASP A 273 -23.45 10.14 -10.85
CA ASP A 273 -22.60 9.71 -11.97
C ASP A 273 -21.56 8.66 -11.58
N LEU A 274 -21.53 8.23 -10.31
CA LEU A 274 -20.67 7.16 -9.82
C LEU A 274 -21.53 6.01 -9.29
N LYS A 275 -21.43 4.85 -9.94
CA LYS A 275 -22.25 3.66 -9.64
C LYS A 275 -22.02 3.10 -8.23
N GLU A 276 -20.77 3.13 -7.75
CA GLU A 276 -20.38 2.56 -6.46
C GLU A 276 -19.86 3.67 -5.54
N SER A 277 -20.46 3.81 -4.36
CA SER A 277 -20.17 4.91 -3.43
C SER A 277 -18.95 4.67 -2.53
N GLY A 278 -18.53 3.42 -2.38
CA GLY A 278 -17.37 3.01 -1.57
C GLY A 278 -16.02 3.25 -2.27
N PRO A 279 -14.88 3.05 -1.57
CA PRO A 279 -13.57 3.14 -2.20
C PRO A 279 -13.43 2.13 -3.36
N LEU A 280 -12.47 2.37 -4.24
CA LEU A 280 -12.05 1.40 -5.25
C LEU A 280 -11.32 0.22 -4.60
N PHE A 281 -10.42 0.53 -3.67
CA PHE A 281 -9.78 -0.43 -2.77
C PHE A 281 -9.77 0.17 -1.36
N GLU A 282 -10.25 -0.57 -0.38
CA GLU A 282 -10.42 -0.09 0.99
C GLU A 282 -9.10 -0.04 1.77
N PHE A 283 -9.13 0.66 2.91
CA PHE A 283 -8.00 0.64 3.85
C PHE A 283 -7.74 -0.80 4.32
N GLY A 284 -6.46 -1.17 4.41
CA GLY A 284 -6.01 -2.49 4.84
C GLY A 284 -6.22 -3.58 3.79
N PHE A 285 -6.65 -3.28 2.56
CA PHE A 285 -6.81 -4.26 1.49
C PHE A 285 -5.47 -4.72 0.91
N GLY A 286 -5.38 -5.97 0.49
CA GLY A 286 -4.23 -6.54 -0.21
C GLY A 286 -4.36 -8.06 -0.31
N LEU A 287 -4.21 -8.58 -1.52
CA LEU A 287 -4.31 -10.00 -1.84
C LEU A 287 -2.98 -10.72 -1.59
N SER A 288 -3.04 -12.04 -1.62
CA SER A 288 -1.89 -12.95 -1.54
C SER A 288 -2.03 -14.04 -2.62
N TYR A 289 -0.93 -14.71 -2.98
CA TYR A 289 -0.99 -15.93 -3.79
C TYR A 289 -1.53 -17.14 -3.03
N THR A 290 -1.66 -17.04 -1.71
CA THR A 290 -2.34 -18.03 -0.87
C THR A 290 -3.63 -17.48 -0.29
N THR A 291 -4.39 -18.33 0.39
CA THR A 291 -5.64 -17.95 1.06
C THR A 291 -5.52 -18.16 2.56
N PHE A 292 -6.22 -17.34 3.32
CA PHE A 292 -6.25 -17.42 4.77
C PHE A 292 -7.69 -17.55 5.27
N GLU A 293 -7.91 -18.34 6.31
CA GLU A 293 -9.19 -18.49 6.99
C GLU A 293 -9.05 -18.05 8.44
N TYR A 294 -10.06 -17.34 8.95
CA TYR A 294 -10.08 -16.82 10.31
C TYR A 294 -11.22 -17.50 11.08
N SER A 295 -10.95 -17.99 12.29
CA SER A 295 -11.96 -18.68 13.10
C SER A 295 -11.79 -18.41 14.60
N ASN A 296 -12.76 -18.88 15.40
CA ASN A 296 -12.69 -18.94 16.86
C ASN A 296 -12.36 -17.61 17.57
N ILE A 297 -13.13 -16.56 17.28
CA ILE A 297 -13.02 -15.31 18.05
C ILE A 297 -13.46 -15.52 19.50
N THR A 298 -12.60 -15.17 20.45
CA THR A 298 -12.85 -15.29 21.88
C THR A 298 -12.38 -14.04 22.61
N LEU A 299 -13.02 -13.74 23.74
CA LEU A 299 -12.66 -12.65 24.63
C LEU A 299 -12.38 -13.23 26.00
N SER A 300 -11.25 -12.87 26.62
CA SER A 300 -10.92 -13.32 27.98
C SER A 300 -11.91 -12.81 29.02
N LYS A 301 -12.54 -11.65 28.75
CA LYS A 301 -13.64 -11.05 29.53
C LYS A 301 -14.63 -10.37 28.60
N LYS A 302 -15.92 -10.65 28.76
CA LYS A 302 -17.02 -9.96 28.04
C LYS A 302 -17.50 -8.68 28.74
N SER A 303 -16.95 -8.37 29.91
CA SER A 303 -17.22 -7.16 30.67
C SER A 303 -15.95 -6.71 31.38
N ILE A 304 -15.63 -5.42 31.28
CA ILE A 304 -14.48 -4.78 31.96
C ILE A 304 -14.92 -3.44 32.56
N GLY A 305 -14.24 -2.94 33.60
CA GLY A 305 -14.40 -1.55 34.03
C GLY A 305 -13.66 -0.58 33.09
N LYS A 306 -13.84 0.73 33.27
CA LYS A 306 -13.22 1.79 32.43
C LYS A 306 -11.70 1.69 32.27
N TYR A 307 -11.01 1.21 33.29
CA TYR A 307 -9.56 0.98 33.31
C TYR A 307 -9.18 -0.51 33.25
N GLY A 308 -10.17 -1.38 33.02
CA GLY A 308 -9.97 -2.80 32.87
C GLY A 308 -9.34 -3.15 31.53
N LYS A 309 -8.97 -4.43 31.39
CA LYS A 309 -8.40 -4.99 30.17
C LYS A 309 -9.09 -6.29 29.81
N THR A 310 -9.24 -6.54 28.52
CA THR A 310 -9.61 -7.83 27.95
C THR A 310 -8.64 -8.19 26.83
N THR A 311 -8.60 -9.46 26.46
CA THR A 311 -7.81 -9.94 25.33
C THR A 311 -8.78 -10.53 24.33
N VAL A 312 -8.73 -10.05 23.09
CA VAL A 312 -9.40 -10.72 21.97
C VAL A 312 -8.42 -11.67 21.31
N SER A 313 -8.86 -12.91 21.10
CA SER A 313 -8.08 -13.96 20.44
C SER A 313 -8.84 -14.51 19.25
N CYS A 314 -8.14 -14.83 18.17
CA CYS A 314 -8.68 -15.59 17.04
C CYS A 314 -7.63 -16.54 16.48
N ILE A 315 -8.06 -17.42 15.59
CA ILE A 315 -7.19 -18.34 14.86
C ILE A 315 -7.08 -17.87 13.41
N ALA A 316 -5.86 -17.77 12.87
CA ALA A 316 -5.58 -17.59 11.45
C ALA A 316 -4.92 -18.85 10.89
N LYS A 317 -5.42 -19.35 9.76
CA LYS A 317 -4.90 -20.53 9.07
C LYS A 317 -4.60 -20.21 7.61
N ASN A 318 -3.48 -20.70 7.09
CA ASN A 318 -3.22 -20.70 5.66
C ASN A 318 -3.92 -21.91 5.03
N THR A 319 -4.89 -21.64 4.15
CA THR A 319 -5.71 -22.66 3.47
C THR A 319 -5.28 -22.92 2.03
N GLY A 320 -4.30 -22.17 1.51
CA GLY A 320 -3.77 -22.40 0.17
C GLY A 320 -2.55 -23.33 0.15
N GLU A 321 -1.88 -23.33 -0.99
CA GLU A 321 -0.80 -24.26 -1.32
C GLU A 321 0.59 -23.64 -1.22
N MET A 322 0.68 -22.33 -0.91
CA MET A 322 1.93 -21.59 -0.82
C MET A 322 2.09 -20.97 0.57
N SER A 323 3.34 -20.88 1.05
CA SER A 323 3.66 -20.06 2.22
C SER A 323 3.27 -18.60 1.94
N GLY A 324 2.80 -17.89 2.97
CA GLY A 324 2.40 -16.50 2.84
C GLY A 324 2.31 -15.80 4.18
N SER A 325 2.34 -14.47 4.13
CA SER A 325 2.17 -13.61 5.29
C SER A 325 0.81 -12.90 5.23
N GLU A 326 0.08 -12.90 6.34
CA GLU A 326 -1.21 -12.22 6.49
C GLU A 326 -1.12 -11.14 7.57
N VAL A 327 -1.79 -10.01 7.37
CA VAL A 327 -1.94 -8.94 8.36
C VAL A 327 -3.34 -9.01 8.94
N VAL A 328 -3.47 -9.65 10.10
CA VAL A 328 -4.72 -9.73 10.86
C VAL A 328 -4.99 -8.38 11.51
N GLN A 329 -6.10 -7.74 11.16
CA GLN A 329 -6.43 -6.37 11.58
C GLN A 329 -7.57 -6.38 12.61
N LEU A 330 -7.37 -5.68 13.74
CA LEU A 330 -8.36 -5.47 14.78
C LEU A 330 -8.97 -4.07 14.66
N TYR A 331 -10.28 -4.03 14.45
CA TYR A 331 -11.08 -2.81 14.46
C TYR A 331 -12.04 -2.78 15.64
N ILE A 332 -12.24 -1.60 16.24
CA ILE A 332 -13.21 -1.37 17.30
C ILE A 332 -14.21 -0.30 16.89
N ARG A 333 -15.47 -0.48 17.28
CA ARG A 333 -16.51 0.55 17.22
C ARG A 333 -17.15 0.71 18.60
N ASP A 334 -17.11 1.93 19.11
CA ASP A 334 -17.97 2.36 20.21
C ASP A 334 -19.39 2.55 19.67
N LYS A 335 -20.36 1.75 20.16
CA LYS A 335 -21.72 1.76 19.57
C LYS A 335 -22.53 2.99 19.96
N ILE A 336 -22.36 3.48 21.18
CA ILE A 336 -23.11 4.60 21.74
C ILE A 336 -22.16 5.44 22.58
N SER A 337 -21.99 6.69 22.18
CA SER A 337 -21.00 7.59 22.77
C SER A 337 -21.56 9.01 22.87
N SER A 338 -21.07 9.80 23.83
CA SER A 338 -21.49 11.20 24.03
C SER A 338 -21.07 12.14 22.89
N VAL A 339 -20.02 11.78 22.16
CA VAL A 339 -19.54 12.47 20.96
C VAL A 339 -19.59 11.53 19.76
N VAL A 340 -19.68 12.06 18.54
CA VAL A 340 -19.75 11.22 17.34
C VAL A 340 -18.44 10.46 17.12
N ARG A 341 -18.48 9.12 17.20
CA ARG A 341 -17.33 8.24 16.97
C ARG A 341 -17.36 7.60 15.58
N PRO A 342 -16.20 7.23 15.01
CA PRO A 342 -16.14 6.57 13.70
C PRO A 342 -16.91 5.24 13.64
N VAL A 343 -17.30 4.83 12.43
CA VAL A 343 -17.97 3.52 12.21
C VAL A 343 -17.08 2.32 12.55
N LYS A 344 -15.77 2.49 12.50
CA LYS A 344 -14.73 1.58 13.01
C LYS A 344 -13.39 2.31 13.07
N GLU A 345 -12.50 1.88 13.95
CA GLU A 345 -11.12 2.38 14.08
C GLU A 345 -10.16 1.20 14.23
N LEU A 346 -9.06 1.19 13.47
CA LEU A 346 -7.98 0.21 13.67
C LEU A 346 -7.34 0.43 15.04
N LYS A 347 -7.30 -0.61 15.87
CA LYS A 347 -6.70 -0.58 17.22
C LYS A 347 -5.50 -1.51 17.37
N GLY A 348 -5.28 -2.39 16.40
CA GLY A 348 -4.09 -3.22 16.36
C GLY A 348 -4.02 -4.04 15.08
N PHE A 349 -2.84 -4.50 14.74
CA PHE A 349 -2.64 -5.47 13.68
C PHE A 349 -1.48 -6.41 14.02
N LYS A 350 -1.49 -7.61 13.46
CA LYS A 350 -0.41 -8.58 13.58
C LYS A 350 -0.12 -9.19 12.23
N LYS A 351 1.11 -9.03 11.76
CA LYS A 351 1.61 -9.73 10.58
C LYS A 351 2.13 -11.10 10.99
N VAL A 352 1.65 -12.15 10.33
CA VAL A 352 2.03 -13.54 10.61
C VAL A 352 2.34 -14.29 9.34
N LYS A 353 3.53 -14.89 9.28
CA LYS A 353 3.87 -15.87 8.24
C LYS A 353 3.29 -17.24 8.61
N LEU A 354 2.69 -17.92 7.64
CA LEU A 354 2.08 -19.23 7.78
C LEU A 354 2.45 -20.12 6.59
N GLU A 355 2.97 -21.30 6.87
CA GLU A 355 3.14 -22.37 5.88
C GLU A 355 1.78 -22.98 5.47
N PRO A 356 1.66 -23.67 4.32
CA PRO A 356 0.42 -24.32 3.90
C PRO A 356 -0.17 -25.23 4.99
N GLY A 357 -1.43 -25.00 5.35
CA GLY A 357 -2.12 -25.73 6.42
C GLY A 357 -1.77 -25.30 7.85
N GLU A 358 -0.73 -24.49 8.05
CA GLU A 358 -0.32 -23.98 9.37
C GLU A 358 -1.41 -23.08 9.95
N THR A 359 -1.55 -23.12 11.27
CA THR A 359 -2.53 -22.37 12.05
C THR A 359 -1.82 -21.65 13.20
N LYS A 360 -2.13 -20.36 13.41
CA LYS A 360 -1.62 -19.57 14.54
C LYS A 360 -2.76 -18.88 15.29
N GLN A 361 -2.63 -18.84 16.62
CA GLN A 361 -3.47 -18.02 17.47
C GLN A 361 -2.95 -16.58 17.50
N ILE A 362 -3.83 -15.63 17.23
CA ILE A 362 -3.56 -14.20 17.23
C ILE A 362 -4.27 -13.59 18.44
N ASN A 363 -3.54 -12.77 19.20
CA ASN A 363 -4.04 -12.16 20.43
C ASN A 363 -3.84 -10.64 20.38
N PHE A 364 -4.84 -9.87 20.76
CA PHE A 364 -4.76 -8.42 20.94
C PHE A 364 -5.24 -8.05 22.34
N GLU A 365 -4.49 -7.19 23.02
CA GLU A 365 -4.94 -6.58 24.26
C GLU A 365 -5.82 -5.37 23.95
N ILE A 366 -6.92 -5.22 24.68
CA ILE A 366 -7.83 -4.07 24.59
C ILE A 366 -8.00 -3.52 26.00
N GLY A 367 -7.61 -2.27 26.21
CA GLY A 367 -7.78 -1.54 27.46
C GLY A 367 -8.06 -0.06 27.23
N PHE A 368 -7.72 0.77 28.22
CA PHE A 368 -8.01 2.21 28.19
C PHE A 368 -7.45 2.89 26.94
N ASP A 369 -6.23 2.58 26.51
CA ASP A 369 -5.58 3.25 25.38
C ASP A 369 -6.23 2.93 24.04
N GLU A 370 -6.73 1.70 23.86
CA GLU A 370 -7.44 1.30 22.64
C GLU A 370 -8.87 1.87 22.62
N LEU A 371 -9.49 2.10 23.77
CA LEU A 371 -10.90 2.50 23.87
C LEU A 371 -11.12 4.00 24.05
N LYS A 372 -10.13 4.74 24.58
CA LYS A 372 -10.32 6.14 24.96
C LYS A 372 -10.70 7.04 23.79
N MET A 373 -11.49 8.05 24.11
CA MET A 373 -11.82 9.16 23.23
C MET A 373 -11.69 10.48 24.00
N LEU A 374 -11.68 11.59 23.26
CA LEU A 374 -11.86 12.91 23.85
C LEU A 374 -13.35 13.19 24.02
N ASP A 375 -13.77 13.51 25.24
CA ASP A 375 -15.11 14.02 25.51
C ASP A 375 -15.28 15.48 25.04
N VAL A 376 -16.46 16.06 25.27
CA VAL A 376 -16.76 17.46 24.95
C VAL A 376 -15.89 18.48 25.70
N ASN A 377 -15.21 18.06 26.77
CA ASN A 377 -14.30 18.88 27.58
C ASN A 377 -12.82 18.61 27.26
N LEU A 378 -12.52 17.81 26.23
CA LEU A 378 -11.18 17.39 25.83
C LEU A 378 -10.46 16.53 26.89
N ASN A 379 -11.20 15.80 27.71
CA ASN A 379 -10.66 14.79 28.62
C ASN A 379 -10.60 13.42 27.92
N TRP A 380 -9.53 12.67 28.18
CA TRP A 380 -9.44 11.27 27.77
C TRP A 380 -10.32 10.40 28.67
N VAL A 381 -11.36 9.81 28.08
CA VAL A 381 -12.33 8.98 28.80
C VAL A 381 -12.64 7.69 28.04
N VAL A 382 -13.07 6.67 28.78
CA VAL A 382 -13.79 5.51 28.26
C VAL A 382 -15.17 5.54 28.88
N GLU A 383 -16.20 5.62 28.04
CA GLU A 383 -17.59 5.64 28.50
C GLU A 383 -18.09 4.19 28.69
N PRO A 384 -18.93 3.93 29.72
CA PRO A 384 -19.66 2.67 29.82
C PRO A 384 -20.54 2.46 28.59
N GLY A 385 -20.58 1.23 28.08
CA GLY A 385 -21.31 0.92 26.86
C GLY A 385 -20.82 -0.34 26.18
N GLU A 386 -21.47 -0.69 25.07
CA GLU A 386 -21.09 -1.83 24.25
C GLU A 386 -20.08 -1.42 23.18
N PHE A 387 -18.95 -2.15 23.12
CA PHE A 387 -17.94 -2.01 22.08
C PHE A 387 -18.00 -3.21 21.14
N SER A 388 -18.08 -2.93 19.84
CA SER A 388 -17.97 -3.95 18.79
C SER A 388 -16.49 -4.23 18.50
N VAL A 389 -16.15 -5.51 18.37
CA VAL A 389 -14.81 -6.00 18.03
C VAL A 389 -14.91 -6.69 16.68
N MET A 390 -14.13 -6.24 15.73
CA MET A 390 -14.13 -6.73 14.35
C MET A 390 -12.71 -7.17 14.00
N ILE A 391 -12.54 -8.40 13.51
CA ILE A 391 -11.25 -8.89 12.99
C ILE A 391 -11.42 -9.21 11.51
N GLY A 392 -10.52 -8.66 10.69
CA GLY A 392 -10.57 -8.77 9.23
C GLY A 392 -9.21 -8.87 8.56
N SER A 393 -9.24 -9.13 7.25
CA SER A 393 -8.08 -9.04 6.35
C SER A 393 -7.99 -7.68 5.64
N SER A 394 -9.04 -6.86 5.73
CA SER A 394 -9.08 -5.44 5.40
C SER A 394 -10.14 -4.72 6.24
N SER A 395 -10.34 -3.43 6.04
CA SER A 395 -11.42 -2.67 6.70
C SER A 395 -12.83 -3.06 6.26
N GLU A 396 -13.00 -3.71 5.11
CA GLU A 396 -14.31 -4.19 4.61
C GLU A 396 -14.43 -5.73 4.64
N ASP A 397 -13.33 -6.47 4.46
CA ASP A 397 -13.27 -7.93 4.66
C ASP A 397 -13.16 -8.28 6.15
N ILE A 398 -14.25 -8.02 6.89
CA ILE A 398 -14.41 -8.41 8.29
C ILE A 398 -14.91 -9.86 8.36
N ARG A 399 -14.07 -10.73 8.92
CA ARG A 399 -14.31 -12.18 8.96
C ARG A 399 -14.90 -12.64 10.28
N LEU A 400 -14.57 -11.96 11.37
CA LEU A 400 -15.02 -12.30 12.72
C LEU A 400 -15.54 -11.05 13.43
N ASN A 401 -16.66 -11.22 14.14
CA ASN A 401 -17.30 -10.17 14.93
C ASN A 401 -17.54 -10.66 16.35
N SER A 402 -17.40 -9.78 17.32
CA SER A 402 -17.75 -10.01 18.73
C SER A 402 -18.12 -8.66 19.38
N SER A 403 -18.51 -8.70 20.64
CA SER A 403 -18.67 -7.48 21.45
C SER A 403 -18.39 -7.75 22.92
N PHE A 404 -18.09 -6.68 23.65
CA PHE A 404 -17.97 -6.68 25.10
C PHE A 404 -18.52 -5.36 25.67
N ASN A 405 -18.77 -5.34 26.98
CA ASN A 405 -19.26 -4.16 27.67
C ASN A 405 -18.17 -3.52 28.54
N VAL A 406 -18.14 -2.19 28.56
CA VAL A 406 -17.48 -1.41 29.61
C VAL A 406 -18.53 -1.03 30.65
N THR A 407 -18.23 -1.29 31.92
CA THR A 407 -19.06 -0.90 33.08
C THR A 407 -18.41 0.22 33.86
N ASP A 408 -19.20 0.85 34.73
CA ASP A 408 -18.72 1.91 35.62
C ASP A 408 -17.56 1.51 36.54
#